data_AF-A0A452VB60-F1
#
_entry.id   AF-A0A452VB60-F1
#
_cell.length_a   1.000
_cell.length_b   1.000
_cell.length_c   1.000
_cell.angle_alpha   90.00
_cell.angle_beta   90.00
_cell.angle_gamma   90.00
#
_symmetry.space_group_name_H-M   'P 1'
#
loop_
_entity.id
_entity.type
_entity.pdbx_description
1 polymer ?
#
loop_
_entity_poly.entity_id
_entity_poly.type
_entity_poly.pdbx_seq_one_letter_code
_entity_poly.pdbx_strand_id
1 'polypeptide(L)'
;MEVMDVFSTDDLAGFLQAKAREGWLVAGTVGCPGPEISPSSEIPITSCLEFLWDRPTLLVLGNEGSGLSLAVQASCQLLLTILPGRQLPPGLESLNVSVAAGILLHSICSQRKGFPVEGTREHLLQDPREPSATSEGPGVARHPGLSSGSEQERQNGS
;
A
#
# COMPACT_ATOMS: atom_id res chain seq x y z
N MET A 1 -16.49 -5.78 12.12
CA MET A 1 -15.46 -6.82 12.00
C MET A 1 -14.66 -6.47 10.76
N GLU A 2 -13.36 -6.23 10.88
CA GLU A 2 -12.54 -5.95 9.70
C GLU A 2 -12.40 -7.24 8.89
N VAL A 3 -12.56 -7.14 7.57
CA VAL A 3 -12.45 -8.28 6.65
C VAL A 3 -11.15 -8.10 5.87
N MET A 4 -10.21 -9.02 6.05
CA MET A 4 -8.97 -9.09 5.27
C MET A 4 -8.82 -10.50 4.72
N ASP A 5 -8.31 -10.60 3.49
CA ASP A 5 -7.99 -11.87 2.89
C ASP A 5 -6.81 -12.53 3.59
N VAL A 6 -6.92 -13.83 3.87
CA VAL A 6 -5.87 -14.63 4.52
C VAL A 6 -5.30 -15.61 3.50
N PHE A 7 -3.98 -15.56 3.33
CA PHE A 7 -3.24 -16.44 2.43
C PHE A 7 -2.19 -17.24 3.19
N SER A 8 -1.81 -18.40 2.65
CA SER A 8 -0.75 -19.26 3.18
C SER A 8 0.20 -19.67 2.07
N THR A 9 1.47 -19.88 2.41
CA THR A 9 2.52 -20.37 1.50
C THR A 9 3.43 -21.32 2.25
N ASP A 10 3.90 -22.37 1.57
CA ASP A 10 4.90 -23.30 2.12
C ASP A 10 6.32 -22.75 2.01
N ASP A 11 6.55 -21.79 1.09
CA ASP A 11 7.83 -21.11 0.89
C ASP A 11 7.67 -19.60 1.06
N LEU A 12 7.78 -19.14 2.30
CA LEU A 12 7.74 -17.72 2.63
C LEU A 12 8.99 -16.99 2.10
N ALA A 13 10.18 -17.58 2.21
CA ALA A 13 11.41 -16.93 1.79
C ALA A 13 11.43 -16.67 0.28
N GLY A 14 11.06 -17.67 -0.53
CA GLY A 14 10.92 -17.52 -1.98
C GLY A 14 9.88 -16.49 -2.38
N PHE A 15 8.74 -16.45 -1.68
CA PHE A 15 7.70 -15.43 -1.89
C PHE A 15 8.22 -14.00 -1.62
N LEU A 16 8.89 -13.80 -0.48
CA LEU A 16 9.47 -12.50 -0.12
C LEU A 16 10.51 -12.05 -1.16
N GLN A 17 11.38 -12.96 -1.61
CA GLN A 17 12.37 -12.67 -2.64
C GLN A 17 11.74 -12.34 -4.00
N ALA A 18 10.68 -13.05 -4.40
CA ALA A 18 9.95 -12.76 -5.62
C ALA A 18 9.36 -11.34 -5.58
N LYS A 19 8.70 -10.98 -4.47
CA LYS A 19 8.12 -9.65 -4.29
C LYS A 19 9.19 -8.56 -4.22
N ALA A 20 10.34 -8.84 -3.61
CA ALA A 20 11.48 -7.92 -3.64
C ALA A 20 11.94 -7.62 -5.06
N ARG A 21 12.00 -8.63 -5.95
CA ARG A 21 12.33 -8.44 -7.38
C ARG A 21 11.27 -7.65 -8.14
N GLU A 22 10.01 -7.70 -7.71
CA GLU A 22 8.91 -6.87 -8.23
C GLU A 22 8.93 -5.42 -7.71
N GLY A 23 9.95 -5.04 -6.94
CA GLY A 23 10.10 -3.68 -6.41
C GLY A 23 9.41 -3.44 -5.05
N TRP A 24 8.91 -4.49 -4.39
CA TRP A 24 8.39 -4.36 -3.04
C TRP A 24 9.52 -4.28 -2.03
N LEU A 25 9.37 -3.40 -1.04
CA LEU A 25 10.22 -3.43 0.13
C LEU A 25 9.83 -4.59 1.04
N VAL A 26 10.79 -5.44 1.42
CA VAL A 26 10.59 -6.45 2.46
C VAL A 26 11.21 -5.96 3.76
N ALA A 27 10.36 -5.62 4.72
CA ALA A 27 10.73 -5.13 6.05
C ALA A 27 10.40 -6.18 7.10
N GLY A 28 11.43 -6.79 7.69
CA GLY A 28 11.28 -7.71 8.81
C GLY A 28 11.19 -6.98 10.15
N THR A 29 10.74 -7.64 11.21
CA THR A 29 10.77 -7.10 12.57
C THR A 29 11.78 -7.80 13.46
N VAL A 30 12.48 -7.04 14.29
CA VAL A 30 13.36 -7.56 15.34
C VAL A 30 13.10 -6.89 16.67
N GLY A 31 13.36 -7.61 17.76
CA GLY A 31 13.40 -7.04 19.10
C GLY A 31 14.41 -5.90 19.20
N CYS A 32 14.34 -5.13 20.28
CA CYS A 32 15.32 -4.07 20.52
C CYS A 32 16.71 -4.71 20.66
N PRO A 33 17.70 -4.35 19.82
CA PRO A 33 19.04 -4.87 19.96
C PRO A 33 19.60 -4.44 21.32
N GLY A 34 19.98 -5.42 22.14
CA GLY A 34 20.66 -5.17 23.42
C GLY A 34 22.14 -4.83 23.23
N PRO A 35 22.81 -4.27 24.25
CA PRO A 35 24.25 -3.97 24.19
C PRO A 35 25.14 -5.21 23.96
N GLU A 36 24.62 -6.40 24.27
CA GLU A 36 25.34 -7.68 24.21
C GLU A 36 25.19 -8.41 22.86
N ILE A 37 24.32 -7.91 21.96
CA ILE A 37 23.99 -8.58 20.70
C ILE A 37 24.56 -7.74 19.56
N SER A 38 25.79 -8.04 19.16
CA SER A 38 26.31 -7.58 17.88
C SER A 38 25.33 -8.04 16.79
N PRO A 39 24.76 -7.14 15.96
CA PRO A 39 23.90 -7.56 14.88
C PRO A 39 24.74 -8.40 13.92
N SER A 40 24.55 -9.71 13.98
CA SER A 40 25.18 -10.67 13.07
C SER A 40 24.61 -10.57 11.65
N SER A 41 23.63 -9.69 11.44
CA SER A 41 23.05 -9.37 10.15
C SER A 41 23.68 -8.11 9.56
N GLU A 42 24.12 -8.22 8.31
CA GLU A 42 24.48 -7.12 7.41
C GLU A 42 23.27 -6.20 7.09
N ILE A 43 22.06 -6.61 7.49
CA ILE A 43 20.81 -5.91 7.20
C ILE A 43 20.63 -4.73 8.19
N PRO A 44 20.35 -3.51 7.69
CA PRO A 44 20.15 -2.35 8.55
C PRO A 44 18.95 -2.54 9.48
N ILE A 45 19.09 -2.04 10.72
CA ILE A 45 18.01 -1.95 11.70
C ILE A 45 17.57 -0.48 11.79
N THR A 46 16.27 -0.22 11.70
CA THR A 46 15.69 1.14 11.76
C THR A 46 14.53 1.18 12.74
N SER A 47 14.40 2.30 13.46
CA SER A 47 13.25 2.55 14.31
C SER A 47 11.98 2.65 13.47
N CYS A 48 10.89 2.02 13.91
CA CYS A 48 9.59 2.16 13.25
C CYS A 48 9.06 3.61 13.18
N LEU A 49 9.58 4.52 14.01
CA LEU A 49 9.26 5.96 13.99
C LEU A 49 10.01 6.72 12.88
N GLU A 50 11.13 6.19 12.40
CA GLU A 50 11.96 6.79 11.35
C GLU A 50 11.67 6.19 9.98
N PHE A 51 10.92 5.09 9.94
CA PHE A 51 10.59 4.38 8.73
C PHE A 51 9.55 5.12 7.89
N LEU A 52 9.97 5.53 6.69
CA LEU A 52 9.08 6.16 5.72
C LEU A 52 8.43 5.12 4.81
N TRP A 53 7.10 5.10 4.79
CA TRP A 53 6.35 4.25 3.87
C TRP A 53 6.16 4.93 2.51
N ASP A 54 7.09 4.68 1.59
CA ASP A 54 7.18 5.37 0.29
C ASP A 54 7.08 4.46 -0.95
N ARG A 55 7.00 3.13 -0.76
CA ARG A 55 6.76 2.11 -1.80
C ARG A 55 5.94 0.93 -1.25
N PRO A 56 5.35 0.08 -2.11
CA PRO A 56 4.70 -1.16 -1.67
C PRO A 56 5.61 -1.95 -0.74
N THR A 57 5.12 -2.30 0.45
CA THR A 57 5.94 -2.86 1.53
C THR A 57 5.29 -4.12 2.10
N LEU A 58 6.07 -5.18 2.24
CA LEU A 58 5.74 -6.38 3.00
C LEU A 58 6.35 -6.24 4.39
N LEU A 59 5.49 -6.14 5.40
CA LEU A 59 5.88 -6.18 6.80
C LEU A 59 5.85 -7.64 7.28
N VAL A 60 6.99 -8.16 7.74
CA VAL A 60 7.15 -9.54 8.18
C VAL A 60 7.32 -9.60 9.70
N LEU A 61 6.34 -10.21 10.36
CA LEU A 61 6.34 -10.39 11.81
C LEU A 61 6.90 -11.77 12.18
N GLY A 62 7.80 -11.79 13.16
CA GLY A 62 8.37 -13.03 13.69
C GLY A 62 7.45 -13.71 14.71
N ASN A 63 7.81 -14.94 15.05
CA ASN A 63 7.23 -15.62 16.19
C ASN A 63 7.63 -14.91 17.51
N GLU A 64 6.74 -14.88 18.50
CA GLU A 64 6.95 -14.16 19.77
C GLU A 64 8.20 -14.60 20.56
N GLY A 65 8.62 -15.87 20.42
CA GLY A 65 9.81 -16.39 21.07
C GLY A 65 11.03 -16.44 20.15
N SER A 66 10.91 -17.11 18.99
CA SER A 66 12.06 -17.35 18.12
C SER A 66 12.37 -16.19 17.15
N GLY A 67 11.49 -15.19 17.06
CA GLY A 67 11.61 -14.12 16.07
C GLY A 67 11.45 -14.63 14.64
N LEU A 68 12.11 -13.95 13.70
CA LEU A 68 12.19 -14.37 12.30
C LEU A 68 13.21 -15.51 12.16
N SER A 69 12.91 -16.48 11.31
CA SER A 69 13.92 -17.48 10.94
C SER A 69 15.06 -16.82 10.16
N LEU A 70 16.27 -17.39 10.24
CA LEU A 70 17.45 -16.83 9.53
C LEU A 70 17.21 -16.69 8.02
N ALA A 71 16.51 -17.63 7.39
CA ALA A 71 16.19 -17.58 5.97
C ALA A 71 15.24 -16.42 5.61
N VAL A 72 14.24 -16.17 6.47
CA VAL A 72 13.30 -15.06 6.29
C VAL A 72 13.99 -13.73 6.56
N GLN A 73 14.79 -13.65 7.63
CA GLN A 73 15.60 -12.48 7.95
C GLN A 73 16.54 -12.14 6.80
N ALA A 74 17.26 -13.12 6.23
CA ALA A 74 18.16 -12.93 5.08
C ALA A 74 17.44 -12.45 3.80
N SER A 75 16.12 -12.67 3.71
CA SER A 75 15.29 -12.17 2.60
C SER A 75 14.76 -10.75 2.83
N CYS A 76 14.95 -10.19 4.02
CA CYS A 76 14.58 -8.82 4.34
C CYS A 76 15.64 -7.83 3.85
N GLN A 77 15.19 -6.68 3.38
CA GLN A 77 16.06 -5.57 2.97
C GLN A 77 16.33 -4.61 4.13
N LEU A 78 15.42 -4.60 5.11
CA LEU A 78 15.47 -3.76 6.31
C LEU A 78 14.84 -4.54 7.47
N LEU A 79 15.33 -4.27 8.68
CA LEU A 79 14.71 -4.72 9.93
C LEU A 79 14.16 -3.53 10.70
N LEU A 80 12.92 -3.62 11.13
CA LEU A 80 12.23 -2.63 11.95
C LEU A 80 12.26 -3.05 13.41
N THR A 81 12.50 -2.08 14.28
CA THR A 81 12.44 -2.28 15.73
C THR A 81 11.57 -1.22 16.40
N ILE A 82 10.97 -1.60 17.53
CA ILE A 82 10.27 -0.68 18.42
C ILE A 82 11.24 -0.33 19.53
N LEU A 83 11.77 0.89 19.51
CA LEU A 83 12.66 1.36 20.56
C LEU A 83 11.85 1.64 21.83
N PRO A 84 12.30 1.15 23.00
CA PRO A 84 11.65 1.48 24.25
C PRO A 84 11.93 2.93 24.61
N GLY A 85 10.92 3.65 25.12
CA GLY A 85 11.09 5.04 25.58
C GLY A 85 11.90 5.19 26.87
N ARG A 86 12.37 4.08 27.45
CA ARG A 86 13.19 4.01 28.67
C ARG A 86 13.99 2.72 28.69
N GLN A 87 14.97 2.61 29.59
CA GLN A 87 15.67 1.35 29.83
C GLN A 87 14.68 0.25 30.22
N LEU A 88 14.74 -0.89 29.53
CA LEU A 88 13.95 -2.06 29.88
C LEU A 88 14.54 -2.76 31.12
N PRO A 89 13.70 -3.24 32.06
CA PRO A 89 14.17 -4.08 33.14
C PRO A 89 14.85 -5.36 32.60
N PRO A 90 15.83 -5.92 33.33
CA PRO A 90 16.38 -7.23 32.99
C PRO A 90 15.26 -8.28 32.91
N GLY A 91 15.26 -9.10 31.85
CA GLY A 91 14.26 -10.14 31.61
C GLY A 91 13.00 -9.71 30.88
N LEU A 92 12.85 -8.42 30.52
CA LEU A 92 11.82 -7.98 29.58
C LEU A 92 12.42 -7.88 28.17
N GLU A 93 12.24 -8.93 27.37
CA GLU A 93 12.95 -9.08 26.08
C GLU A 93 12.17 -8.55 24.87
N SER A 94 10.83 -8.61 24.89
CA SER A 94 10.00 -8.15 23.78
C SER A 94 8.56 -7.83 24.20
N LEU A 95 7.85 -7.10 23.34
CA LEU A 95 6.40 -6.98 23.37
C LEU A 95 5.75 -8.23 22.78
N ASN A 96 4.50 -8.47 23.15
CA ASN A 96 3.67 -9.45 22.49
C ASN A 96 3.54 -9.13 20.99
N VAL A 97 3.50 -10.16 20.15
CA VAL A 97 3.49 -10.00 18.68
C VAL A 97 2.30 -9.17 18.18
N SER A 98 1.11 -9.29 18.80
CA SER A 98 -0.06 -8.50 18.39
C SER A 98 0.07 -7.04 18.80
N VAL A 99 0.68 -6.77 19.96
CA VAL A 99 0.97 -5.41 20.42
C VAL A 99 2.02 -4.76 19.52
N ALA A 100 3.09 -5.48 19.21
CA ALA A 100 4.13 -5.02 18.28
C ALA A 100 3.53 -4.73 16.88
N ALA A 101 2.70 -5.64 16.36
CA ALA A 101 2.00 -5.45 15.09
C ALA A 101 1.16 -4.18 15.08
N GLY A 102 0.37 -3.95 16.14
CA GLY A 102 -0.46 -2.74 16.27
C GLY A 102 0.37 -1.45 16.27
N ILE A 103 1.47 -1.42 17.03
CA ILE A 103 2.39 -0.26 17.07
C ILE A 103 3.03 -0.02 15.71
N LEU A 104 3.55 -1.08 15.07
CA LEU A 104 4.20 -0.98 13.77
C LEU A 104 3.23 -0.49 12.70
N LEU A 105 2.07 -1.12 12.56
CA LEU A 105 1.07 -0.72 11.59
C LEU A 105 0.61 0.72 11.83
N HIS A 106 0.36 1.11 13.08
CA HIS A 106 -0.02 2.48 13.39
C HIS A 106 1.09 3.48 13.01
N SER A 107 2.34 3.20 13.39
CA SER A 107 3.48 4.07 13.10
C SER A 107 3.70 4.25 11.59
N ILE A 108 3.70 3.15 10.85
CA ILE A 108 3.97 3.12 9.41
C ILE A 108 2.82 3.79 8.63
N CYS A 109 1.56 3.47 8.98
CA CYS A 109 0.39 4.07 8.34
C CYS A 109 0.28 5.58 8.60
N SER A 110 0.65 6.04 9.80
CA SER A 110 0.59 7.46 10.16
C SER A 110 1.63 8.31 9.39
N GLN A 111 2.65 7.67 8.83
CA GLN A 111 3.71 8.31 8.05
C GLN A 111 3.49 8.20 6.52
N ARG A 112 2.38 7.61 6.09
CA ARG A 112 2.11 7.30 4.68
C ARG A 112 2.05 8.58 3.85
N LYS A 113 3.01 8.75 2.94
CA LYS A 113 2.87 9.68 1.81
C LYS A 113 1.99 8.99 0.77
N GLY A 114 0.98 9.69 0.25
CA GLY A 114 -0.01 9.10 -0.66
C GLY A 114 0.65 8.39 -1.84
N PHE A 115 0.35 7.11 -2.03
CA PHE A 115 0.72 6.39 -3.23
C PHE A 115 -0.16 6.84 -4.39
N PRO A 116 0.39 7.18 -5.57
CA PRO A 116 -0.41 7.12 -6.78
C PRO A 116 -0.81 5.66 -6.98
N VAL A 117 -2.07 5.34 -6.72
CA VAL A 117 -2.67 4.09 -7.18
C VAL A 117 -2.70 4.17 -8.71
N GLU A 118 -1.86 3.37 -9.35
CA GLU A 118 -1.88 3.22 -10.80
C GLU A 118 -3.13 2.41 -11.19
N GLY A 119 -4.14 3.09 -11.75
CA GLY A 119 -5.08 2.56 -12.74
C GLY A 119 -6.17 1.57 -12.28
N THR A 120 -7.39 2.10 -12.10
CA THR A 120 -8.59 1.66 -12.86
C THR A 120 -8.87 0.14 -12.93
N ARG A 121 -9.72 -0.37 -12.02
CA ARG A 121 -10.65 -1.47 -12.33
C ARG A 121 -12.07 -0.92 -12.45
N GLU A 122 -12.28 -0.11 -13.46
CA GLU A 122 -13.62 0.23 -13.95
C GLU A 122 -13.82 -0.37 -15.33
N HIS A 123 -15.00 -0.98 -15.48
CA HIS A 123 -15.54 -1.75 -16.60
C HIS A 123 -15.02 -3.17 -16.87
N LEU A 124 -15.83 -4.16 -16.49
CA LEU A 124 -16.39 -5.16 -17.40
C LEU A 124 -17.60 -5.84 -16.71
N LEU A 125 -18.72 -5.14 -16.68
CA LEU A 125 -20.06 -5.75 -16.67
C LEU A 125 -20.80 -5.10 -17.84
N GLN A 126 -20.65 -5.67 -19.04
CA GLN A 126 -21.61 -5.44 -20.12
C GLN A 126 -22.75 -6.42 -19.89
N ASP A 127 -23.91 -5.91 -19.51
CA ASP A 127 -25.14 -6.71 -19.48
C ASP A 127 -25.66 -6.90 -20.93
N PRO A 128 -26.17 -8.08 -21.33
CA PRO A 128 -26.61 -8.33 -22.69
C PRO A 128 -27.87 -7.54 -23.07
N ARG A 129 -27.95 -7.16 -24.35
CA ARG A 129 -29.12 -6.53 -24.99
C ARG A 129 -30.34 -7.44 -24.94
N GLU A 130 -31.52 -6.85 -24.79
CA GLU A 130 -32.80 -7.43 -25.23
C GLU A 130 -33.54 -6.44 -26.17
N PRO A 131 -34.26 -6.89 -27.21
CA PRO A 131 -34.77 -6.05 -28.29
C PRO A 131 -36.27 -5.70 -28.24
N SER A 132 -36.61 -4.66 -29.01
CA SER A 132 -37.89 -4.36 -29.70
C SER A 132 -39.13 -3.91 -28.92
N ALA A 133 -39.66 -2.72 -29.27
CA ALA A 133 -40.92 -2.57 -30.05
C ALA A 133 -41.29 -1.09 -30.33
N THR A 134 -41.34 -0.76 -31.63
CA THR A 134 -42.34 0.05 -32.36
C THR A 134 -43.04 1.28 -31.73
N SER A 135 -42.95 2.44 -32.40
CA SER A 135 -44.12 3.15 -32.97
C SER A 135 -43.70 4.44 -33.71
N GLU A 136 -43.99 4.46 -35.02
CA GLU A 136 -44.40 5.55 -35.94
C GLU A 136 -44.15 7.03 -35.55
N GLY A 137 -43.67 7.93 -36.42
CA GLY A 137 -43.74 7.95 -37.88
C GLY A 137 -42.85 9.06 -38.53
N PRO A 138 -42.98 9.29 -39.86
CA PRO A 138 -41.98 9.97 -40.66
C PRO A 138 -42.32 11.46 -40.94
N GLY A 139 -41.39 12.36 -40.62
CA GLY A 139 -41.46 13.78 -40.94
C GLY A 139 -40.34 14.19 -41.90
N VAL A 140 -40.74 14.50 -43.13
CA VAL A 140 -39.95 14.77 -44.33
C VAL A 140 -39.06 16.03 -44.21
N ALA A 141 -37.91 15.96 -44.88
CA ALA A 141 -36.92 17.01 -45.09
C ALA A 141 -37.46 18.38 -45.53
N ARG A 142 -36.72 19.45 -45.19
CA ARG A 142 -36.46 20.61 -46.08
C ARG A 142 -35.40 21.59 -45.51
N HIS A 143 -34.31 21.74 -46.27
CA HIS A 143 -33.36 22.87 -46.27
C HIS A 143 -34.03 24.17 -46.79
N PRO A 144 -33.32 25.29 -47.08
CA PRO A 144 -32.13 25.93 -46.47
C PRO A 144 -32.38 27.44 -46.15
N GLY A 145 -31.43 28.14 -45.51
CA GLY A 145 -31.50 29.61 -45.42
C GLY A 145 -30.19 30.26 -44.94
N LEU A 146 -29.42 30.77 -45.90
CA LEU A 146 -28.29 31.70 -45.71
C LEU A 146 -28.79 33.13 -45.48
N SER A 147 -28.19 33.87 -44.54
CA SER A 147 -27.86 35.32 -44.60
C SER A 147 -27.29 35.73 -43.23
N SER A 148 -25.99 36.00 -43.09
CA SER A 148 -25.31 37.30 -43.27
C SER A 148 -25.83 38.41 -42.35
N GLY A 149 -24.95 38.96 -41.51
CA GLY A 149 -25.21 40.17 -40.72
C GLY A 149 -24.31 40.33 -39.50
N SER A 150 -23.15 40.93 -39.70
CA SER A 150 -22.26 41.54 -38.72
C SER A 150 -22.95 42.59 -37.85
N GLU A 151 -22.61 42.68 -36.56
CA GLU A 151 -22.47 43.96 -35.88
C GLU A 151 -21.62 43.84 -34.62
N GLN A 152 -20.82 44.88 -34.43
CA GLN A 152 -19.70 45.04 -33.53
C GLN A 152 -20.11 46.11 -32.54
N GLU A 153 -19.99 45.87 -31.23
CA GLU A 153 -19.97 46.99 -30.29
C GLU A 153 -19.08 46.74 -29.08
N ARG A 154 -18.28 47.77 -28.83
CA ARG A 154 -17.32 47.95 -27.74
C ARG A 154 -18.04 48.40 -26.48
N GLN A 155 -17.44 48.18 -25.30
CA GLN A 155 -17.17 49.15 -24.21
C GLN A 155 -16.92 48.34 -22.92
N ASN A 156 -15.76 48.34 -22.25
CA ASN A 156 -14.93 49.38 -21.61
C ASN A 156 -15.44 49.79 -20.20
N GLY A 157 -14.51 49.81 -19.23
CA GLY A 157 -14.65 50.38 -17.86
C GLY A 157 -14.90 49.32 -16.78
N SER A 158 -14.14 49.20 -15.68
CA SER A 158 -13.20 50.10 -15.01
C SER A 158 -12.16 49.31 -14.22
#